data_AF-A0A960WXB0-F1
#
_entry.id   AF-A0A960WXB0-F1
#
_cell.length_a   1.000
_cell.length_b   1.000
_cell.length_c   1.000
_cell.angle_alpha   90.00
_cell.angle_beta   90.00
_cell.angle_gamma   90.00
#
_symmetry.space_group_name_H-M   'P 1'
#
loop_
_entity.id
_entity.type
_entity.pdbx_description
1 polymer ?
#
loop_
_entity_poly.entity_id
_entity_poly.type
_entity_poly.pdbx_seq_one_letter_code
_entity_poly.pdbx_strand_id
1 'polypeptide(L)'
;MKTYLALITALFVSVAFANAADPLNQTCPISGNPVNAGITSTYTKTVNLCCNKCKARFDASPKQYLNAALTAPRGQCPLSRKAAAGVMSTYTRQVAFADAASKAKFDAAPDKFIKDVR
;
A
#
# COMPACT_ATOMS: atom_id res chain seq x y z
N MET A 1 2.87 26.50 62.34
CA MET A 1 2.03 25.31 62.56
C MET A 1 1.40 24.91 61.24
N LYS A 2 1.64 23.65 60.84
CA LYS A 2 0.75 22.76 60.07
C LYS A 2 0.24 23.20 58.68
N THR A 3 0.83 22.51 57.68
CA THR A 3 0.15 21.79 56.56
C THR A 3 -0.66 22.68 55.60
N TYR A 4 -0.60 22.55 54.28
CA TYR A 4 -0.94 21.35 53.54
C TYR A 4 -0.23 21.30 52.18
N LEU A 5 0.49 20.20 52.01
CA LEU A 5 0.94 19.62 50.77
C LEU A 5 -0.28 19.27 49.91
N ALA A 6 -0.47 19.89 48.75
CA ALA A 6 -1.47 19.46 47.76
C ALA A 6 -0.76 18.87 46.54
N LEU A 7 -0.43 17.59 46.64
CA LEU A 7 -0.03 16.71 45.54
C LEU A 7 -1.25 16.48 44.64
N ILE A 8 -1.28 17.11 43.47
CA ILE A 8 -2.24 16.77 42.41
C ILE A 8 -1.52 15.80 41.46
N THR A 9 -1.63 14.51 41.74
CA THR A 9 -1.22 13.45 40.83
C THR A 9 -2.21 13.36 39.66
N ALA A 10 -1.86 13.98 38.55
CA ALA A 10 -2.57 13.83 37.28
C ALA A 10 -2.33 12.41 36.74
N LEU A 11 -3.29 11.52 36.97
CA LEU A 11 -3.34 10.17 36.42
C LEU A 11 -3.69 10.26 34.93
N PHE A 12 -2.66 10.23 34.06
CA PHE A 12 -2.85 10.14 32.62
C PHE A 12 -3.36 8.74 32.25
N VAL A 13 -4.66 8.61 32.00
CA VAL A 13 -5.25 7.42 31.36
C VAL A 13 -4.96 7.52 29.86
N SER A 14 -3.94 6.80 29.40
CA SER A 14 -3.66 6.62 27.99
C SER A 14 -4.65 5.64 27.38
N VAL A 15 -5.66 6.17 26.69
CA VAL A 15 -6.60 5.38 25.88
C VAL A 15 -5.85 4.88 24.64
N ALA A 16 -5.53 3.59 24.61
CA ALA A 16 -4.95 2.95 23.43
C ALA A 16 -6.05 2.76 22.38
N PHE A 17 -6.16 3.70 21.44
CA PHE A 17 -6.99 3.52 20.26
C PHE A 17 -6.36 2.43 19.38
N ALA A 18 -6.97 1.25 19.37
CA ALA A 18 -6.66 0.22 18.40
C ALA A 18 -7.13 0.71 17.02
N ASN A 19 -6.20 1.28 16.25
CA ASN A 19 -6.46 1.63 14.86
C ASN A 19 -6.61 0.32 14.08
N ALA A 20 -7.85 -0.06 13.78
CA ALA A 20 -8.11 -1.05 12.74
C ALA A 20 -7.47 -0.52 11.46
N ALA A 21 -6.38 -1.14 11.02
CA ALA A 21 -5.65 -0.69 9.85
C ALA A 21 -6.62 -0.62 8.67
N ASP A 22 -6.64 0.53 7.99
CA ASP A 22 -7.47 0.72 6.81
C ASP A 22 -7.26 -0.45 5.83
N PRO A 23 -8.35 -0.99 5.20
CA PRO A 23 -8.25 -2.02 4.19
C PRO A 23 -7.15 -1.69 3.20
N LEU A 24 -6.27 -2.67 2.92
CA LEU A 24 -5.26 -2.44 1.91
C LEU A 24 -5.95 -1.93 0.65
N ASN A 25 -7.05 -2.53 0.20
CA ASN A 25 -7.81 -2.14 -1.00
C ASN A 25 -9.32 -2.02 -0.74
N GLN A 26 -9.97 -1.08 -1.45
CA GLN A 26 -11.43 -0.92 -1.48
C GLN A 26 -12.11 -1.67 -2.63
N THR A 27 -11.32 -2.03 -3.65
CA THR A 27 -11.78 -2.74 -4.85
C THR A 27 -11.06 -4.07 -4.97
N CYS A 28 -11.78 -5.14 -5.29
CA CYS A 28 -11.25 -6.48 -5.47
C CYS A 28 -10.23 -6.49 -6.63
N PRO A 29 -8.97 -6.90 -6.40
CA PRO A 29 -7.93 -6.89 -7.42
C PRO A 29 -8.11 -7.97 -8.51
N ILE A 30 -9.09 -8.86 -8.34
CA ILE A 30 -9.40 -9.95 -9.29
C ILE A 30 -10.57 -9.57 -10.18
N SER A 31 -11.63 -8.99 -9.63
CA SER A 31 -12.89 -8.75 -10.34
C SER A 31 -13.25 -7.28 -10.55
N GLY A 32 -12.62 -6.34 -9.82
CA GLY A 32 -13.01 -4.93 -9.86
C GLY A 32 -14.25 -4.59 -9.03
N ASN A 33 -14.88 -5.56 -8.37
CA ASN A 33 -16.05 -5.33 -7.51
C ASN A 33 -15.64 -4.76 -6.15
N PRO A 34 -16.56 -4.12 -5.38
CA PRO A 34 -16.31 -3.72 -4.00
C PRO A 34 -15.85 -4.90 -3.13
N VAL A 35 -14.90 -4.66 -2.24
CA VAL A 35 -14.40 -5.70 -1.32
C VAL A 35 -15.40 -6.02 -0.21
N ASN A 36 -15.33 -7.23 0.34
CA ASN A 36 -16.00 -7.59 1.58
C ASN A 36 -14.98 -7.60 2.72
N ALA A 37 -15.23 -6.83 3.78
CA ALA A 37 -14.31 -6.65 4.90
C ALA A 37 -13.96 -7.96 5.64
N GLY A 38 -14.79 -9.00 5.52
CA GLY A 38 -14.54 -10.30 6.15
C GLY A 38 -13.77 -11.30 5.27
N ILE A 39 -13.55 -10.99 3.99
CA ILE A 39 -12.91 -11.92 3.06
C ILE A 39 -11.52 -11.39 2.73
N THR A 40 -10.53 -11.86 3.48
CA THR A 40 -9.14 -11.42 3.34
C THR A 40 -8.24 -12.56 2.89
N SER A 41 -7.11 -12.21 2.29
CA SER A 41 -6.00 -13.15 2.13
C SER A 41 -4.67 -12.45 2.31
N THR A 42 -3.69 -13.18 2.83
CA THR A 42 -2.37 -12.65 3.17
C THR A 42 -1.29 -13.39 2.38
N TYR A 43 -0.45 -12.61 1.70
CA TYR A 43 0.81 -13.11 1.12
C TYR A 43 2.00 -12.37 1.74
N THR A 44 2.43 -11.25 1.14
CA THR A 44 3.35 -10.29 1.78
C THR A 44 2.62 -9.11 2.41
N LYS A 45 1.36 -8.89 2.01
CA LYS A 45 0.41 -7.96 2.60
C LYS A 45 -0.97 -8.62 2.62
N THR A 46 -1.83 -8.17 3.53
CA THR A 46 -3.25 -8.57 3.57
C THR A 46 -4.02 -7.79 2.51
N VAL A 47 -4.80 -8.49 1.69
CA VAL A 47 -5.75 -7.91 0.73
C VAL A 47 -7.17 -8.26 1.13
N ASN A 48 -8.13 -7.39 0.82
CA ASN A 48 -9.55 -7.68 0.93
C ASN A 48 -10.10 -8.12 -0.43
N LEU A 49 -11.06 -9.04 -0.43
CA LEU A 49 -11.60 -9.68 -1.63
C LEU A 49 -13.13 -9.64 -1.56
N CYS A 50 -13.79 -9.65 -2.71
CA CYS A 50 -15.25 -9.56 -2.74
C CYS A 50 -15.95 -10.91 -2.43
N CYS A 51 -15.27 -12.05 -2.60
CA CYS A 51 -15.85 -13.38 -2.40
C CYS A 51 -14.79 -14.48 -2.22
N ASN A 52 -15.20 -15.64 -1.69
CA ASN A 52 -14.32 -16.80 -1.47
C ASN A 52 -13.70 -17.36 -2.77
N LYS A 53 -14.38 -17.21 -3.92
CA LYS A 53 -13.82 -17.58 -5.22
C LYS A 53 -12.63 -16.70 -5.61
N CYS A 54 -12.71 -15.39 -5.32
CA CYS A 54 -11.57 -14.49 -5.47
C CYS A 54 -10.47 -14.81 -4.45
N LYS A 55 -10.83 -15.21 -3.23
CA LYS A 55 -9.86 -15.72 -2.25
C LYS A 55 -9.06 -16.90 -2.78
N ALA A 56 -9.73 -17.93 -3.26
CA ALA A 56 -9.06 -19.10 -3.85
C ALA A 56 -8.14 -18.74 -5.03
N ARG A 57 -8.57 -17.82 -5.91
CA ARG A 57 -7.74 -17.34 -7.02
C ARG A 57 -6.53 -16.52 -6.55
N PHE A 58 -6.70 -15.68 -5.52
CA PHE A 58 -5.60 -14.94 -4.92
C PHE A 58 -4.58 -15.89 -4.31
N ASP A 59 -5.04 -16.88 -3.53
CA ASP A 59 -4.20 -17.87 -2.87
C ASP A 59 -3.40 -18.71 -3.89
N ALA A 60 -3.97 -19.00 -5.06
CA ALA A 60 -3.31 -19.73 -6.14
C ALA A 60 -2.25 -18.92 -6.90
N SER A 61 -2.36 -17.59 -6.96
CA SER A 61 -1.41 -16.73 -7.71
C SER A 61 -1.24 -15.35 -7.07
N PRO A 62 -0.76 -15.28 -5.81
CA PRO A 62 -0.86 -14.05 -5.01
C PRO A 62 -0.01 -12.91 -5.56
N LYS A 63 1.16 -13.21 -6.15
CA LYS A 63 2.05 -12.21 -6.76
C LYS A 63 1.40 -11.45 -7.93
N GLN A 64 0.58 -12.13 -8.74
CA GLN A 64 -0.12 -11.54 -9.87
C GLN A 64 -1.15 -10.50 -9.39
N TYR A 65 -1.96 -10.87 -8.41
CA TYR A 65 -3.08 -10.05 -7.95
C TYR A 65 -2.70 -9.00 -6.92
N LEU A 66 -1.58 -9.17 -6.21
CA LEU A 66 -1.09 -8.15 -5.28
C LEU A 66 -0.66 -6.86 -6.00
N ASN A 67 -0.04 -6.95 -7.19
CA ASN A 67 0.31 -5.75 -7.97
C ASN A 67 -0.92 -4.96 -8.43
N ALA A 68 -2.01 -5.66 -8.79
CA ALA A 68 -3.28 -5.04 -9.14
C ALA A 68 -3.94 -4.39 -7.92
N ALA A 69 -3.75 -4.95 -6.73
CA ALA A 69 -4.18 -4.28 -5.50
C ALA A 69 -3.39 -2.98 -5.28
N LEU A 70 -2.08 -2.95 -5.54
CA LEU A 70 -1.18 -1.83 -5.22
C LEU A 70 -1.18 -0.67 -6.24
N THR A 71 -1.88 -0.80 -7.37
CA THR A 71 -1.95 0.25 -8.38
C THR A 71 -2.95 1.32 -7.93
N ALA A 72 -2.45 2.40 -7.32
CA ALA A 72 -3.26 3.50 -6.86
C ALA A 72 -3.85 4.30 -8.04
N PRO A 73 -5.14 4.69 -7.99
CA PRO A 73 -5.66 5.76 -8.84
C PRO A 73 -4.90 7.07 -8.55
N ARG A 74 -4.75 7.94 -9.56
CA ARG A 74 -4.04 9.23 -9.44
C ARG A 74 -4.50 10.01 -8.19
N GLY A 75 -3.55 10.53 -7.40
CA GLY A 75 -3.83 11.34 -6.20
C GLY A 75 -3.87 10.57 -4.88
N GLN A 76 -3.62 9.26 -4.87
CA GLN A 76 -3.54 8.44 -3.65
C GLN A 76 -2.13 7.88 -3.45
N CYS A 77 -1.71 7.78 -2.19
CA CYS A 77 -0.46 7.17 -1.79
C CYS A 77 -0.48 5.66 -2.16
N PRO A 78 0.51 5.14 -2.91
CA PRO A 78 0.51 3.73 -3.34
C PRO A 78 0.67 2.72 -2.19
N LEU A 79 1.16 3.17 -1.02
CA LEU A 79 1.37 2.31 0.14
C LEU A 79 0.21 2.38 1.15
N SER A 80 -0.33 3.57 1.42
CA SER A 80 -1.37 3.80 2.44
C SER A 80 -2.76 4.10 1.87
N ARG A 81 -2.85 4.40 0.57
CA ARG A 81 -4.06 4.81 -0.15
C ARG A 81 -4.74 6.09 0.34
N LYS A 82 -4.18 6.73 1.36
CA LYS A 82 -4.55 8.10 1.75
C LYS A 82 -4.25 9.07 0.62
N ALA A 83 -4.86 10.26 0.65
CA ALA A 83 -4.52 11.33 -0.29
C ALA A 83 -3.00 11.53 -0.33
N ALA A 84 -2.43 11.59 -1.54
CA ALA A 84 -1.00 11.80 -1.73
C ALA A 84 -0.64 13.19 -1.19
N ALA A 85 0.10 13.24 -0.07
CA ALA A 85 0.50 14.49 0.59
C ALA A 85 1.73 15.17 -0.06
N GLY A 86 2.03 14.86 -1.33
CA GLY A 86 3.17 15.43 -2.04
C GLY A 86 4.56 14.96 -1.57
N VAL A 87 4.63 13.96 -0.68
CA VAL A 87 5.89 13.38 -0.23
C VAL A 87 6.43 12.41 -1.28
N MET A 88 7.56 12.74 -1.88
CA MET A 88 8.15 12.02 -3.00
C MET A 88 9.35 11.17 -2.56
N SER A 89 9.53 10.01 -3.18
CA SER A 89 10.74 9.20 -3.07
C SER A 89 11.36 9.06 -4.45
N THR A 90 12.66 9.34 -4.55
CA THR A 90 13.44 9.13 -5.77
C THR A 90 14.08 7.76 -5.70
N TYR A 91 13.70 6.87 -6.62
CA TYR A 91 14.32 5.56 -6.77
C TYR A 91 15.16 5.52 -8.05
N THR A 92 16.48 5.41 -7.88
CA THR A 92 17.44 5.30 -8.99
C THR A 92 17.82 3.83 -9.20
N ARG A 93 17.66 3.35 -10.44
CA ARG A 93 18.12 2.03 -10.89
C ARG A 93 19.05 2.23 -12.09
N GLN A 94 20.22 1.62 -12.05
CA GLN A 94 21.15 1.62 -13.16
C GLN A 94 20.78 0.49 -14.14
N VAL A 95 20.82 0.81 -15.43
CA VAL A 95 20.39 -0.07 -16.52
C VAL A 95 21.44 0.03 -17.60
N ALA A 96 21.99 -1.12 -18.00
CA ALA A 96 22.91 -1.18 -19.12
C ALA A 96 22.11 -1.26 -20.43
N PHE A 97 22.47 -0.42 -21.39
CA PHE A 97 21.94 -0.48 -22.75
C PHE A 97 23.07 -0.86 -23.70
N ALA A 98 22.73 -1.64 -24.72
CA ALA A 98 23.70 -2.04 -25.75
C ALA A 98 24.20 -0.84 -26.58
N ASP A 99 23.39 0.23 -26.68
CA ASP A 99 23.69 1.41 -27.48
C ASP A 99 22.93 2.66 -27.00
N ALA A 100 23.35 3.82 -27.50
CA ALA A 100 22.79 5.13 -27.15
C ALA A 100 21.34 5.33 -27.63
N ALA A 101 20.93 4.70 -28.74
CA ALA A 101 19.58 4.86 -29.28
C ALA A 101 18.56 4.12 -28.39
N SER A 102 18.92 2.93 -27.92
CA SER A 102 18.15 2.14 -26.96
C SER A 102 18.01 2.86 -25.63
N LYS A 103 19.10 3.47 -25.14
CA LYS A 103 19.05 4.35 -23.97
C LYS A 103 18.12 5.55 -24.19
N ALA A 104 18.23 6.24 -25.32
CA ALA A 104 17.41 7.42 -25.61
C ALA A 104 15.91 7.09 -25.68
N LYS A 105 15.54 5.94 -26.26
CA LYS A 105 14.14 5.47 -26.26
C LYS A 105 13.64 5.19 -24.85
N PHE A 106 14.47 4.59 -24.00
CA PHE A 106 14.13 4.38 -22.60
C PHE A 106 13.96 5.70 -21.84
N ASP A 107 14.92 6.62 -21.96
CA ASP A 107 14.89 7.93 -21.30
C ASP A 107 13.67 8.77 -21.73
N ALA A 108 13.27 8.68 -23.00
CA ALA A 108 12.11 9.40 -23.52
C ALA A 108 10.76 8.88 -22.98
N ALA A 109 10.71 7.62 -22.51
CA ALA A 109 9.47 7.01 -22.03
C ALA A 109 9.72 5.88 -21.02
N PRO A 110 10.33 6.15 -19.85
CA PRO A 110 10.76 5.11 -18.92
C PRO A 110 9.59 4.25 -18.44
N ASP A 111 8.42 4.84 -18.21
CA ASP A 111 7.21 4.13 -17.77
C ASP A 111 6.74 3.04 -18.74
N LYS A 112 7.00 3.20 -20.05
CA LYS A 112 6.62 2.18 -21.05
C LYS A 112 7.48 0.93 -20.96
N PHE A 113 8.72 1.09 -20.49
CA PHE A 113 9.75 0.06 -20.51
C PHE A 113 10.14 -0.43 -19.12
N ILE A 114 9.75 0.26 -18.04
CA ILE A 114 10.17 -0.01 -16.65
C ILE A 114 9.89 -1.47 -16.21
N LYS A 115 8.88 -2.12 -16.79
CA LYS A 115 8.54 -3.53 -16.54
C LYS A 115 9.57 -4.53 -17.10
N ASP A 116 10.33 -4.12 -18.12
CA ASP A 116 11.31 -4.94 -18.83
C ASP A 116 12.72 -4.81 -18.22
N VAL A 117 12.86 -3.99 -17.17
CA VAL A 117 14.13 -3.67 -16.49
C VAL A 117 14.23 -4.28 -15.08
N ARG A 118 13.41 -5.31 -14.82
CA ARG A 118 13.23 -5.87 -13.48
C ARG A 118 14.26 -6.92 -13.14
#